data_AF-K1TCM9-F1
#
_entry.id   AF-K1TCM9-F1
#
_cell.length_a   1.000
_cell.length_b   1.000
_cell.length_c   1.000
_cell.angle_alpha   90.00
_cell.angle_beta   90.00
_cell.angle_gamma   90.00
#
_symmetry.space_group_name_H-M   'P 1'
#
loop_
_entity.id
_entity.type
_entity.pdbx_description
1 polymer ?
#
loop_
_entity_poly.entity_id
_entity_poly.type
_entity_poly.pdbx_seq_one_letter_code
_entity_poly.pdbx_strand_id
1 'polypeptide(L)'
;QEQVIQIFQQLAGYSLGQADMLRRAMSKKKVKDIEREREAFLHGDPARNISGCVANGIDEKAAQEIYEEIYAFANYAFNKAHAAAYAVVAYQTAYFKCHYTKEYMAALLSSVLDSSDKVGEYFAECRECGIKLLPPDVNHSADRFTVEPEGIRFGLVAIKNIGRGLILRMMQERELNGPFVDFQDFCRRMDGMEINKRAVENLIRAGAFDSTGAKRSQLIAVYEKVMDGIAEGNRTNVE
;
A
#
# COMPACT_ATOMS: atom_id res chain seq x y z
N GLN A 1 8.22 7.62 -25.31
CA GLN A 1 7.66 8.83 -25.93
C GLN A 1 8.73 9.89 -26.09
N GLU A 2 9.45 10.20 -25.01
CA GLU A 2 10.52 11.19 -24.95
C GLU A 2 11.71 10.79 -25.84
N GLN A 3 12.02 9.49 -25.96
CA GLN A 3 13.02 8.99 -26.91
C GLN A 3 12.65 9.33 -28.37
N VAL A 4 11.37 9.21 -28.74
CA VAL A 4 10.89 9.60 -30.08
C VAL A 4 11.13 11.09 -30.31
N ILE A 5 10.77 11.92 -29.33
CA ILE A 5 11.00 13.38 -29.39
C ILE A 5 12.49 13.69 -29.60
N GLN A 6 13.38 13.01 -28.87
CA GLN A 6 14.83 13.18 -29.00
C GLN A 6 15.36 12.77 -30.37
N ILE A 7 14.84 11.69 -30.97
CA ILE A 7 15.27 11.26 -32.30
C ILE A 7 14.92 12.32 -33.36
N PHE A 8 13.69 12.86 -33.35
CA PHE A 8 13.30 13.93 -34.27
C PHE A 8 14.14 15.21 -34.09
N GLN A 9 14.45 15.56 -32.85
CA GLN A 9 15.29 16.71 -32.54
C GLN A 9 16.73 16.52 -33.04
N GLN A 10 17.35 15.38 -32.71
CA GLN A 10 18.77 15.14 -32.97
C GLN A 10 19.05 14.82 -34.44
N LEU A 11 18.17 14.07 -35.10
CA LEU A 11 18.40 13.65 -36.48
C LEU A 11 17.90 14.66 -37.52
N ALA A 12 16.74 15.26 -37.30
CA ALA A 12 16.10 16.14 -38.28
C ALA A 12 16.05 17.63 -37.89
N GLY A 13 16.52 17.99 -36.69
CA GLY A 13 16.58 19.38 -36.23
C GLY A 13 15.24 19.95 -35.75
N TYR A 14 14.28 19.10 -35.39
CA TYR A 14 13.01 19.57 -34.81
C TYR A 14 13.25 20.28 -33.47
N SER A 15 12.49 21.33 -33.19
CA SER A 15 12.34 21.82 -31.82
C SER A 15 11.56 20.81 -30.96
N LEU A 16 11.76 20.85 -29.63
CA LEU A 16 11.04 19.96 -28.70
C LEU A 16 9.52 20.08 -28.83
N GLY A 17 9.00 21.29 -29.06
CA GLY A 17 7.56 21.52 -29.24
C GLY A 17 7.02 20.89 -30.53
N GLN A 18 7.76 20.99 -31.64
CA GLN A 18 7.37 20.37 -32.91
C GLN A 18 7.39 18.84 -32.81
N ALA A 19 8.42 18.29 -32.17
CA ALA A 19 8.55 16.85 -31.98
C ALA A 19 7.46 16.28 -31.05
N ASP A 20 7.00 17.02 -30.01
CA ASP A 20 5.84 16.60 -29.22
C ASP A 20 4.53 16.63 -30.02
N MET A 21 4.35 17.64 -30.87
CA MET A 21 3.17 17.72 -31.75
C MET A 21 3.12 16.52 -32.70
N LEU A 22 4.27 16.12 -33.26
CA LEU A 22 4.39 14.92 -34.08
C LEU A 22 4.07 13.64 -33.30
N ARG A 23 4.64 13.48 -32.10
CA ARG A 23 4.32 12.35 -31.22
C ARG A 23 2.80 12.21 -31.00
N ARG A 24 2.10 13.32 -30.76
CA ARG A 24 0.62 13.34 -30.60
C ARG A 24 -0.10 12.96 -31.91
N ALA A 25 0.40 13.40 -33.06
CA ALA A 25 -0.16 13.08 -34.37
C ALA A 25 -0.01 11.59 -34.69
N MET A 26 1.15 11.00 -34.40
CA MET A 26 1.41 9.55 -34.54
C MET A 26 0.44 8.73 -33.67
N SER A 27 0.21 9.13 -32.41
CA SER A 27 -0.78 8.46 -31.54
C SER A 27 -2.22 8.52 -32.09
N LYS A 28 -2.55 9.54 -32.89
CA LYS A 28 -3.88 9.73 -33.49
C LYS A 28 -4.03 9.10 -34.89
N LYS A 29 -2.98 8.49 -35.44
CA LYS A 29 -2.98 7.80 -36.75
C LYS A 29 -3.54 8.63 -37.92
N LYS A 30 -3.24 9.93 -37.94
CA LYS A 30 -3.69 10.82 -39.03
C LYS A 30 -2.80 10.68 -40.25
N VAL A 31 -3.19 9.84 -41.21
CA VAL A 31 -2.38 9.47 -42.40
C VAL A 31 -1.79 10.69 -43.13
N LYS A 32 -2.59 11.74 -43.37
CA LYS A 32 -2.11 12.96 -44.05
C LYS A 32 -1.05 13.74 -43.26
N ASP A 33 -1.19 13.78 -41.93
CA ASP A 33 -0.19 14.44 -41.08
C ASP A 33 1.07 13.57 -41.00
N ILE A 34 0.94 12.25 -40.94
CA ILE A 34 2.08 11.32 -40.89
C ILE A 34 2.94 11.41 -42.16
N GLU A 35 2.33 11.47 -43.35
CA GLU A 35 3.10 11.54 -44.60
C GLU A 35 3.81 12.90 -44.74
N ARG A 36 3.14 14.00 -44.37
CA ARG A 36 3.77 15.33 -44.36
C ARG A 36 4.98 15.38 -43.41
N GLU A 37 4.85 14.73 -42.25
CA GLU A 37 5.91 14.73 -41.24
C GLU A 37 7.04 13.77 -41.59
N ARG A 38 6.76 12.71 -42.37
CA ARG A 38 7.79 11.88 -42.99
C ARG A 38 8.65 12.69 -43.95
N GLU A 39 8.05 13.43 -44.87
CA GLU A 39 8.77 14.27 -45.82
C GLU A 39 9.63 15.33 -45.09
N ALA A 40 9.04 15.99 -44.10
CA ALA A 40 9.77 16.97 -43.27
C ALA A 40 10.90 16.35 -42.43
N PHE A 41 10.75 15.11 -41.98
CA PHE A 41 11.82 14.39 -41.28
C PHE A 41 12.99 14.05 -42.18
N LEU A 42 12.73 13.61 -43.42
CA LEU A 42 13.76 13.23 -44.39
C LEU A 42 14.47 14.44 -44.97
N HIS A 43 13.71 15.39 -45.52
CA HIS A 43 14.23 16.49 -46.36
C HIS A 43 14.14 17.86 -45.70
N GLY A 44 13.44 17.98 -44.57
CA GLY A 44 13.29 19.24 -43.85
C GLY A 44 12.03 20.00 -44.22
N ASP A 45 11.79 21.10 -43.49
CA ASP A 45 10.69 22.03 -43.73
C ASP A 45 11.16 23.44 -43.35
N PRO A 46 11.56 24.26 -44.34
CA PRO A 46 12.05 25.62 -44.10
C PRO A 46 11.04 26.52 -43.40
N ALA A 47 9.73 26.34 -43.65
CA ALA A 47 8.70 27.16 -43.02
C ALA A 47 8.59 26.89 -41.51
N ARG A 48 8.98 25.69 -41.08
CA ARG A 48 9.05 25.29 -39.67
C ARG A 48 10.47 25.30 -39.10
N ASN A 49 11.46 25.77 -39.86
CA ASN A 49 12.87 25.76 -39.47
C ASN A 49 13.36 24.34 -39.06
N ILE A 50 12.98 23.34 -39.86
CA ILE A 50 13.39 21.93 -39.70
C ILE A 50 14.42 21.62 -40.79
N SER A 51 15.60 21.15 -40.39
CA SER A 51 16.70 20.88 -41.34
C SER A 51 16.50 19.60 -42.15
N GLY A 52 15.90 18.56 -41.55
CA GLY A 52 15.78 17.23 -42.15
C GLY A 52 17.04 16.38 -41.99
N CYS A 53 16.88 15.07 -42.06
CA CYS A 53 17.96 14.09 -41.86
C CYS A 53 19.04 14.19 -42.95
N VAL A 54 18.64 14.36 -44.21
CA VAL A 54 19.57 14.40 -45.35
C VAL A 54 20.50 15.62 -45.26
N ALA A 55 19.96 16.80 -44.91
CA ALA A 55 20.77 18.00 -44.72
C ALA A 55 21.74 17.88 -43.53
N ASN A 56 21.40 17.04 -42.54
CA ASN A 56 22.23 16.74 -41.38
C ASN A 56 23.25 15.60 -41.66
N GLY A 57 23.38 15.13 -42.90
CA GLY A 57 24.37 14.13 -43.31
C GLY A 57 23.97 12.67 -43.05
N ILE A 58 22.69 12.41 -42.79
CA ILE A 58 22.16 11.06 -42.64
C ILE A 58 21.70 10.56 -44.02
N ASP A 59 22.10 9.35 -44.38
CA ASP A 59 21.66 8.70 -45.61
C ASP A 59 20.12 8.60 -45.66
N GLU A 60 19.53 8.93 -46.80
CA GLU A 60 18.07 9.01 -46.95
C GLU A 60 17.39 7.66 -46.69
N LYS A 61 18.01 6.56 -47.13
CA LYS A 61 17.47 5.22 -46.91
C LYS A 61 17.50 4.88 -45.42
N ALA A 62 18.59 5.19 -44.73
CA ALA A 62 18.69 5.00 -43.28
C ALA A 62 17.66 5.85 -42.53
N ALA A 63 17.46 7.11 -42.93
CA ALA A 63 16.46 7.99 -42.33
C ALA A 63 15.03 7.48 -42.55
N GLN A 64 14.73 6.93 -43.73
CA GLN A 64 13.46 6.29 -44.03
C GLN A 64 13.22 5.07 -43.13
N GLU A 65 14.20 4.19 -42.98
CA GLU A 65 14.12 3.01 -42.12
C GLU A 65 13.87 3.42 -40.65
N ILE A 66 14.59 4.43 -40.14
CA ILE A 66 14.38 4.97 -38.79
C ILE A 66 12.96 5.50 -38.60
N TYR A 67 12.41 6.23 -39.58
CA TYR A 67 11.05 6.76 -39.49
C TYR A 67 10.00 5.64 -39.38
N GLU A 68 10.14 4.59 -40.19
CA GLU A 68 9.25 3.43 -40.15
C GLU A 68 9.31 2.69 -38.81
N GLU A 69 10.52 2.52 -38.24
CA GLU A 69 10.69 1.93 -36.91
C GLU A 69 9.99 2.76 -35.82
N ILE A 70 10.18 4.09 -35.86
CA ILE A 70 9.51 5.00 -34.93
C ILE A 70 7.99 4.93 -35.07
N TYR A 71 7.48 4.88 -36.31
CA TYR A 71 6.06 4.78 -36.58
C TYR A 71 5.46 3.49 -36.03
N ALA A 72 6.14 2.35 -36.22
CA ALA A 72 5.75 1.08 -35.61
C ALA A 72 5.77 1.15 -34.08
N PHE A 73 6.84 1.73 -33.50
CA PHE A 73 7.02 1.87 -32.06
C PHE A 73 6.04 2.84 -31.39
N ALA A 74 5.54 3.84 -32.11
CA ALA A 74 4.65 4.88 -31.56
C ALA A 74 3.36 4.32 -30.94
N ASN A 75 2.90 3.14 -31.36
CA ASN A 75 1.74 2.46 -30.77
C ASN A 75 2.00 1.96 -29.34
N TYR A 76 3.25 1.70 -28.97
CA TYR A 76 3.65 1.15 -27.67
C TYR A 76 4.54 2.10 -26.87
N ALA A 77 4.82 3.28 -27.42
CA ALA A 77 5.66 4.28 -26.78
C ALA A 77 5.05 4.76 -25.46
N PHE A 78 5.79 4.56 -24.37
CA PHE A 78 5.36 4.93 -23.02
C PHE A 78 5.91 6.29 -22.57
N ASN A 79 5.24 6.95 -21.63
CA ASN A 79 5.70 8.20 -21.05
C ASN A 79 6.75 7.91 -19.96
N LYS A 80 8.00 8.31 -20.19
CA LYS A 80 9.13 8.04 -19.30
C LYS A 80 9.00 8.77 -17.98
N ALA A 81 8.50 10.01 -17.96
CA ALA A 81 8.32 10.76 -16.71
C ALA A 81 7.35 10.05 -15.75
N HIS A 82 6.22 9.57 -16.26
CA HIS A 82 5.25 8.80 -15.49
C HIS A 82 5.84 7.46 -15.02
N ALA A 83 6.48 6.70 -15.93
CA ALA A 83 7.13 5.44 -15.57
C ALA A 83 8.20 5.62 -14.48
N ALA A 84 9.06 6.63 -14.61
CA ALA A 84 10.13 6.89 -13.66
C ALA A 84 9.58 7.24 -12.27
N ALA A 85 8.54 8.07 -12.19
CA ALA A 85 7.91 8.44 -10.92
C ALA A 85 7.36 7.21 -10.17
N TYR A 86 6.68 6.31 -10.87
CA TYR A 86 6.17 5.07 -10.27
C TYR A 86 7.28 4.06 -9.97
N ALA A 87 8.32 3.99 -10.80
CA ALA A 87 9.47 3.12 -10.57
C ALA A 87 10.21 3.48 -9.26
N VAL A 88 10.28 4.77 -8.91
CA VAL A 88 10.85 5.21 -7.62
C VAL A 88 10.06 4.61 -6.45
N VAL A 89 8.73 4.66 -6.49
CA VAL A 89 7.88 4.08 -5.42
C VAL A 89 8.05 2.57 -5.36
N ALA A 90 8.08 1.89 -6.51
CA ALA A 90 8.32 0.44 -6.56
C ALA A 90 9.69 0.05 -6.00
N TYR A 91 10.73 0.84 -6.29
CA TYR A 91 12.06 0.63 -5.72
C TYR A 91 12.07 0.85 -4.20
N GLN A 92 11.41 1.91 -3.72
CA GLN A 92 11.31 2.20 -2.29
C GLN A 92 10.59 1.09 -1.52
N THR A 93 9.48 0.56 -2.04
CA THR A 93 8.76 -0.54 -1.40
C THR A 93 9.58 -1.84 -1.42
N ALA A 94 10.27 -2.13 -2.53
CA ALA A 94 11.21 -3.25 -2.60
C ALA A 94 12.37 -3.11 -1.59
N TYR A 95 12.91 -1.90 -1.44
CA TYR A 95 13.96 -1.58 -0.48
C TYR A 95 13.49 -1.84 0.96
N PHE A 96 12.30 -1.36 1.35
CA PHE A 96 11.75 -1.64 2.67
C PHE A 96 11.49 -3.13 2.89
N LYS A 97 10.95 -3.84 1.89
CA LYS A 97 10.76 -5.30 2.01
C LYS A 97 12.08 -6.04 2.16
N CYS A 98 13.16 -5.58 1.52
CA CYS A 98 14.48 -6.21 1.58
C CYS A 98 15.22 -5.94 2.92
N HIS A 99 15.20 -4.70 3.40
CA HIS A 99 16.02 -4.29 4.55
C HIS A 99 15.26 -4.18 5.87
N TYR A 100 13.93 -3.99 5.83
CA TYR A 100 13.06 -3.77 6.98
C TYR A 100 11.79 -4.63 6.84
N THR A 101 11.96 -5.92 6.57
CA THR A 101 10.88 -6.81 6.14
C THR A 101 9.74 -6.88 7.16
N LYS A 102 10.06 -6.99 8.47
CA LYS A 102 9.03 -7.08 9.53
C LYS A 102 8.21 -5.79 9.62
N GLU A 103 8.88 -4.64 9.60
CA GLU A 103 8.27 -3.32 9.70
C GLU A 103 7.43 -3.02 8.46
N TYR A 104 7.94 -3.35 7.28
CA TYR A 104 7.22 -3.21 6.02
C TYR A 104 5.96 -4.07 5.98
N MET A 105 6.06 -5.34 6.37
CA MET A 105 4.91 -6.24 6.42
C MET A 105 3.88 -5.81 7.48
N ALA A 106 4.32 -5.33 8.66
CA ALA A 106 3.42 -4.79 9.67
C ALA A 106 2.68 -3.52 9.17
N ALA A 107 3.37 -2.65 8.43
CA ALA A 107 2.77 -1.48 7.80
C ALA A 107 1.75 -1.87 6.73
N LEU A 108 2.07 -2.84 5.86
CA LEU A 108 1.15 -3.38 4.86
C LEU A 108 -0.13 -3.95 5.50
N LEU A 109 0.02 -4.81 6.50
CA LEU A 109 -1.10 -5.38 7.25
C LEU A 109 -2.00 -4.31 7.87
N SER A 110 -1.39 -3.24 8.40
CA SER A 110 -2.13 -2.11 8.97
C SER A 110 -2.82 -1.24 7.93
N SER A 111 -2.39 -1.27 6.66
CA SER A 111 -2.94 -0.44 5.59
C SER A 111 -4.16 -1.03 4.90
N VAL A 112 -4.40 -2.34 5.05
CA VAL A 112 -5.47 -3.08 4.34
C VAL A 112 -6.48 -3.74 5.28
N LEU A 113 -6.61 -3.22 6.51
CA LEU A 113 -7.47 -3.78 7.56
C LEU A 113 -8.92 -4.01 7.13
N ASP A 114 -9.42 -3.18 6.21
CA ASP A 114 -10.79 -3.27 5.67
C ASP A 114 -10.97 -4.36 4.61
N SER A 115 -9.89 -5.06 4.21
CA SER A 115 -9.89 -6.10 3.18
C SER A 115 -9.40 -7.43 3.74
N SER A 116 -10.32 -8.36 4.03
CA SER A 116 -9.99 -9.70 4.52
C SER A 116 -9.09 -10.48 3.57
N ASP A 117 -9.30 -10.30 2.27
CA ASP A 117 -8.56 -11.04 1.24
C ASP A 117 -7.09 -10.61 1.22
N LYS A 118 -6.83 -9.30 1.23
CA LYS A 118 -5.46 -8.75 1.30
C LYS A 118 -4.75 -9.07 2.61
N VAL A 119 -5.47 -9.04 3.73
CA VAL A 119 -4.91 -9.46 5.02
C VAL A 119 -4.47 -10.94 4.95
N GLY A 120 -5.28 -11.80 4.32
CA GLY A 120 -4.95 -13.20 4.08
C GLY A 120 -3.70 -13.38 3.21
N GLU A 121 -3.60 -12.63 2.11
CA GLU A 121 -2.42 -12.62 1.22
C GLU A 121 -1.15 -12.19 1.98
N TYR A 122 -1.21 -11.12 2.76
CA TYR A 122 -0.06 -10.64 3.52
C TYR A 122 0.31 -11.56 4.69
N PHE A 123 -0.64 -12.32 5.26
CA PHE A 123 -0.31 -13.38 6.21
C PHE A 123 0.44 -14.54 5.56
N ALA A 124 0.07 -14.93 4.34
CA ALA A 124 0.82 -15.94 3.59
C ALA A 124 2.25 -15.45 3.30
N GLU A 125 2.39 -14.21 2.83
CA GLU A 125 3.69 -13.60 2.58
C GLU A 125 4.56 -13.51 3.84
N CYS A 126 3.99 -13.14 4.99
CA CYS A 126 4.73 -13.15 6.27
C CYS A 126 5.29 -14.54 6.56
N ARG A 127 4.53 -15.61 6.31
CA ARG A 127 4.99 -17.00 6.51
C ARG A 127 6.12 -17.37 5.55
N GLU A 128 6.02 -16.97 4.28
CA GLU A 128 7.08 -17.19 3.28
C GLU A 128 8.36 -16.44 3.65
N CYS A 129 8.25 -15.24 4.21
CA CYS A 129 9.37 -14.47 4.74
C CYS A 129 9.92 -15.01 6.08
N GLY A 130 9.38 -16.11 6.63
CA GLY A 130 9.79 -16.64 7.94
C GLY A 130 9.39 -15.76 9.12
N ILE A 131 8.43 -14.84 8.94
CA ILE A 131 7.95 -13.93 9.98
C ILE A 131 6.80 -14.59 10.72
N LYS A 132 6.99 -14.81 12.03
CA LYS A 132 5.94 -15.32 12.89
C LYS A 132 4.87 -14.24 13.10
N LEU A 133 3.60 -14.64 12.97
CA LEU A 133 2.47 -13.81 13.36
C LEU A 133 2.07 -14.20 14.79
N LEU A 134 2.17 -13.25 15.71
CA LEU A 134 1.83 -13.43 17.11
C LEU A 134 0.34 -13.07 17.29
N PRO A 135 -0.44 -13.86 18.06
CA PRO A 135 -1.85 -13.58 18.29
C PRO A 135 -2.04 -12.23 18.98
N PRO A 136 -3.24 -11.62 18.91
CA PRO A 136 -3.52 -10.42 19.70
C PRO A 136 -3.38 -10.73 21.18
N ASP A 137 -3.06 -9.70 21.96
CA ASP A 137 -2.91 -9.79 23.41
C ASP A 137 -3.30 -8.47 24.06
N VAL A 138 -4.20 -8.48 25.05
CA VAL A 138 -4.64 -7.27 25.76
C VAL A 138 -3.49 -6.54 26.49
N ASN A 139 -2.40 -7.25 26.80
CA ASN A 139 -1.23 -6.74 27.49
C ASN A 139 -0.08 -6.30 26.56
N HIS A 140 -0.05 -6.77 25.31
CA HIS A 140 1.05 -6.49 24.39
C HIS A 140 0.63 -5.81 23.09
N SER A 141 -0.56 -6.12 22.55
CA SER A 141 -1.01 -5.52 21.31
C SER A 141 -1.27 -4.02 21.44
N ALA A 142 -0.98 -3.31 20.34
CA ALA A 142 -1.34 -1.92 20.10
C ALA A 142 -2.56 -1.83 19.16
N ASP A 143 -2.92 -0.62 18.71
CA ASP A 143 -4.00 -0.42 17.75
C ASP A 143 -3.69 -1.10 16.41
N ARG A 144 -2.50 -0.86 15.85
CA ARG A 144 -1.98 -1.41 14.60
C ARG A 144 -1.08 -2.63 14.83
N PHE A 145 -0.72 -3.31 13.74
CA PHE A 145 0.29 -4.37 13.80
C PHE A 145 1.63 -3.76 14.21
N THR A 146 2.33 -4.43 15.13
CA THR A 146 3.59 -3.95 15.70
C THR A 146 4.66 -5.03 15.59
N VAL A 147 5.91 -4.62 15.48
CA VAL A 147 7.05 -5.53 15.37
C VAL A 147 7.57 -5.86 16.76
N GLU A 148 7.74 -7.15 17.04
CA GLU A 148 8.40 -7.70 18.22
C GLU A 148 9.62 -8.53 17.76
N PRO A 149 10.60 -8.79 18.66
CA PRO A 149 11.75 -9.64 18.33
C PRO A 149 11.33 -10.99 17.73
N GLU A 150 10.27 -11.59 18.25
CA GLU A 150 9.73 -12.89 17.87
C GLU A 150 8.92 -12.88 16.57
N GLY A 151 8.44 -11.72 16.11
CA GLY A 151 7.52 -11.65 14.98
C GLY A 151 6.73 -10.35 14.87
N ILE A 152 5.57 -10.42 14.22
CA ILE A 152 4.61 -9.30 14.14
C ILE A 152 3.42 -9.61 15.04
N ARG A 153 3.15 -8.72 15.99
CA ARG A 153 1.99 -8.77 16.87
C ARG A 153 0.75 -8.27 16.18
N PHE A 154 -0.34 -9.03 16.32
CA PHE A 154 -1.64 -8.65 15.79
C PHE A 154 -2.12 -7.32 16.38
N GLY A 155 -2.50 -6.38 15.52
CA GLY A 155 -3.14 -5.14 15.93
C GLY A 155 -4.59 -5.37 16.36
N LEU A 156 -5.03 -4.75 17.45
CA LEU A 156 -6.38 -4.96 17.99
C LEU A 156 -7.47 -4.49 17.04
N VAL A 157 -7.16 -3.52 16.17
CA VAL A 157 -8.10 -3.00 15.16
C VAL A 157 -8.49 -4.05 14.12
N ALA A 158 -7.68 -5.10 13.94
CA ALA A 158 -7.97 -6.19 13.02
C ALA A 158 -8.98 -7.21 13.61
N ILE A 159 -9.38 -7.07 14.88
CA ILE A 159 -10.41 -7.90 15.49
C ILE A 159 -11.78 -7.28 15.19
N LYS A 160 -12.67 -8.06 14.58
CA LYS A 160 -14.01 -7.61 14.19
C LYS A 160 -14.80 -7.08 15.39
N ASN A 161 -15.55 -6.01 15.16
CA ASN A 161 -16.42 -5.35 16.16
C ASN A 161 -15.69 -4.80 17.40
N ILE A 162 -14.41 -4.43 17.27
CA ILE A 162 -13.70 -3.68 18.29
C ILE A 162 -13.43 -2.26 17.77
N GLY A 163 -14.04 -1.27 18.41
CA GLY A 163 -13.87 0.13 18.02
C GLY A 163 -12.52 0.68 18.45
N ARG A 164 -11.94 1.57 17.63
CA ARG A 164 -10.67 2.24 17.92
C ARG A 164 -10.68 3.00 19.25
N GLY A 165 -11.82 3.59 19.62
CA GLY A 165 -11.97 4.26 20.92
C GLY A 165 -11.75 3.32 22.11
N LEU A 166 -12.33 2.12 22.08
CA LEU A 166 -12.14 1.09 23.11
C LEU A 166 -10.67 0.64 23.18
N ILE A 167 -10.03 0.46 22.02
CA ILE A 167 -8.62 0.06 21.94
C ILE A 167 -7.71 1.10 22.61
N LEU A 168 -7.90 2.38 22.28
CA LEU A 168 -7.11 3.47 22.85
C LEU A 168 -7.31 3.57 24.37
N ARG A 169 -8.55 3.43 24.86
CA ARG A 169 -8.84 3.39 26.30
C ARG A 169 -8.15 2.21 26.99
N MET A 170 -8.21 1.02 26.39
CA MET A 170 -7.55 -0.17 26.93
C MET A 170 -6.01 -0.01 26.99
N MET A 171 -5.41 0.59 25.96
CA MET A 171 -3.97 0.89 25.94
C MET A 171 -3.60 1.92 27.01
N GLN A 172 -4.38 2.99 27.15
CA GLN A 172 -4.17 4.02 28.16
C GLN A 172 -4.33 3.47 29.58
N GLU A 173 -5.36 2.66 29.81
CA GLU A 173 -5.62 2.01 31.10
C GLU A 173 -4.46 1.10 31.50
N ARG A 174 -3.90 0.34 30.54
CA ARG A 174 -2.72 -0.50 30.76
C ARG A 174 -1.45 0.32 31.03
N GLU A 175 -1.29 1.47 30.39
CA GLU A 175 -0.14 2.35 30.59
C GLU A 175 -0.16 3.01 31.97
N LEU A 176 -1.35 3.42 32.45
CA LEU A 176 -1.52 4.08 33.74
C LEU A 176 -1.49 3.11 34.93
N ASN A 177 -2.18 1.97 34.80
CA ASN A 177 -2.43 1.05 35.92
C ASN A 177 -1.70 -0.30 35.76
N GLY A 178 -0.81 -0.43 34.78
CA GLY A 178 -0.04 -1.64 34.52
C GLY A 178 -0.81 -2.72 33.75
N PRO A 179 -0.18 -3.88 33.48
CA PRO A 179 -0.81 -4.99 32.74
C PRO A 179 -2.07 -5.50 33.44
N PHE A 180 -3.03 -5.99 32.66
CA PHE A 180 -4.18 -6.72 33.17
C PHE A 180 -3.71 -8.06 33.74
N VAL A 181 -3.99 -8.29 35.02
CA VAL A 181 -3.52 -9.49 35.73
C VAL A 181 -4.29 -10.73 35.25
N ASP A 182 -5.60 -10.60 35.11
CA ASP A 182 -6.49 -11.64 34.65
C ASP A 182 -7.74 -11.05 33.95
N PHE A 183 -8.65 -11.93 33.54
CA PHE A 183 -9.88 -11.53 32.86
C PHE A 183 -10.83 -10.71 33.75
N GLN A 184 -10.88 -10.98 35.06
CA GLN A 184 -11.73 -10.23 35.98
C GLN A 184 -11.19 -8.83 36.23
N ASP A 185 -9.86 -8.69 36.38
CA ASP A 185 -9.17 -7.40 36.46
C ASP A 185 -9.44 -6.56 35.22
N PHE A 186 -9.32 -7.16 34.03
CA PHE A 186 -9.70 -6.53 32.77
C PHE A 186 -11.15 -6.03 32.78
N CYS A 187 -12.12 -6.90 33.11
CA CYS A 187 -13.53 -6.50 33.13
C CYS A 187 -13.81 -5.40 34.16
N ARG A 188 -13.14 -5.40 35.32
CA ARG A 188 -13.32 -4.39 36.37
C ARG A 188 -12.77 -3.04 35.94
N ARG A 189 -11.55 -3.01 35.39
CA ARG A 189 -10.87 -1.78 34.97
C ARG A 189 -11.50 -1.15 33.73
N MET A 190 -12.05 -1.98 32.84
CA MET A 190 -12.72 -1.50 31.63
C MET A 190 -14.22 -1.23 31.83
N ASP A 191 -14.78 -1.50 33.01
CA ASP A 191 -16.19 -1.21 33.29
C ASP A 191 -16.48 0.30 33.15
N GLY A 192 -17.66 0.63 32.62
CA GLY A 192 -18.02 2.02 32.31
C GLY A 192 -17.28 2.67 31.14
N MET A 193 -16.28 2.02 30.53
CA MET A 193 -15.52 2.55 29.39
C MET A 193 -16.12 2.22 28.02
N GLU A 194 -17.44 2.06 27.93
CA GLU A 194 -18.18 1.64 26.72
C GLU A 194 -17.75 0.26 26.17
N ILE A 195 -17.18 -0.60 27.01
CA ILE A 195 -16.93 -1.98 26.65
C ILE A 195 -18.27 -2.73 26.56
N ASN A 196 -18.48 -3.49 25.48
CA ASN A 196 -19.70 -4.27 25.30
C ASN A 196 -19.40 -5.77 25.22
N LYS A 197 -20.40 -6.60 25.53
CA LYS A 197 -20.31 -8.06 25.54
C LYS A 197 -19.75 -8.62 24.22
N ARG A 198 -20.18 -8.08 23.07
CA ARG A 198 -19.73 -8.50 21.75
C ARG A 198 -18.22 -8.23 21.51
N ALA A 199 -17.70 -7.10 21.99
CA ALA A 199 -16.29 -6.77 21.89
C ALA A 199 -15.45 -7.74 22.74
N VAL A 200 -15.88 -8.02 23.98
CA VAL A 200 -15.24 -8.98 24.89
C VAL A 200 -15.24 -10.39 24.31
N GLU A 201 -16.37 -10.83 23.77
CA GLU A 201 -16.47 -12.13 23.09
C GLU A 201 -15.47 -12.24 21.93
N ASN A 202 -15.33 -11.20 21.10
CA ASN A 202 -14.38 -11.20 20.00
C ASN A 202 -12.92 -11.17 20.47
N LEU A 203 -12.60 -10.45 21.55
CA LEU A 203 -11.27 -10.50 22.19
C LEU A 203 -10.93 -11.92 22.66
N ILE A 204 -11.88 -12.59 23.33
CA ILE A 204 -11.71 -13.97 23.80
C ILE A 204 -11.51 -14.92 22.62
N ARG A 205 -12.38 -14.86 21.61
CA ARG A 205 -12.29 -15.72 20.42
C ARG A 205 -10.99 -15.52 19.65
N ALA A 206 -10.50 -14.28 19.56
CA ALA A 206 -9.24 -13.94 18.93
C ALA A 206 -8.00 -14.40 19.72
N GLY A 207 -8.15 -14.70 21.01
CA GLY A 207 -7.06 -15.14 21.88
C GLY A 207 -6.36 -14.03 22.65
N ALA A 208 -6.98 -12.85 22.76
CA ALA A 208 -6.39 -11.70 23.41
C ALA A 208 -6.07 -11.91 24.91
N PHE A 209 -6.65 -12.94 25.53
CA PHE A 209 -6.43 -13.30 26.93
C PHE A 209 -5.58 -14.56 27.13
N ASP A 210 -5.02 -15.15 26.07
CA ASP A 210 -4.27 -16.41 26.19
C ASP A 210 -3.05 -16.29 27.12
N SER A 211 -2.45 -15.10 27.24
CA SER A 211 -1.34 -14.81 28.17
C SER A 211 -1.74 -14.84 29.64
N THR A 212 -3.03 -14.71 29.97
CA THR A 212 -3.54 -14.83 31.35
C THR A 212 -3.59 -16.28 31.84
N GLY A 213 -3.36 -17.26 30.96
CA GLY A 213 -3.46 -18.69 31.27
C GLY A 213 -4.89 -19.26 31.25
N ALA A 214 -5.92 -18.42 31.14
CA ALA A 214 -7.30 -18.85 31.04
C ALA A 214 -7.59 -19.55 29.70
N LYS A 215 -8.42 -20.60 29.72
CA LYS A 215 -8.87 -21.25 28.47
C LYS A 215 -9.98 -20.44 27.84
N ARG A 216 -9.90 -20.19 26.53
CA ARG A 216 -10.94 -19.47 25.77
C ARG A 216 -12.34 -20.06 25.98
N SER A 217 -12.47 -21.40 26.02
CA SER A 217 -13.75 -22.08 26.28
C SER A 217 -14.33 -21.75 27.67
N GLN A 218 -13.49 -21.63 28.68
CA GLN A 218 -13.91 -21.24 30.03
C GLN A 218 -14.37 -19.79 30.05
N LEU A 219 -13.60 -18.88 29.43
CA LEU A 219 -13.97 -17.46 29.34
C LEU A 219 -15.29 -17.26 28.60
N ILE A 220 -15.48 -17.91 27.44
CA ILE A 220 -16.75 -17.84 26.69
C ILE A 220 -17.96 -18.34 27.51
N ALA A 221 -17.77 -19.31 28.40
CA ALA A 221 -18.87 -19.81 29.23
C ALA A 221 -19.29 -18.84 30.34
N VAL A 222 -18.41 -17.92 30.76
CA VAL A 222 -18.61 -17.10 31.97
C VAL A 222 -18.55 -15.59 31.73
N TYR A 223 -18.08 -15.12 30.57
CA TYR A 223 -17.79 -13.69 30.35
C TYR A 223 -18.98 -12.77 30.62
N GLU A 224 -20.20 -13.15 30.20
CA GLU A 224 -21.40 -12.34 30.45
C GLU A 224 -21.68 -12.20 31.94
N LYS A 225 -21.62 -13.31 32.69
CA LYS A 225 -21.87 -13.32 34.13
C LYS A 225 -20.84 -12.48 34.89
N VAL A 226 -19.58 -12.55 34.47
CA VAL A 226 -18.50 -11.74 35.07
C VAL A 226 -18.75 -10.25 34.82
N MET A 227 -19.08 -9.86 33.58
CA MET A 227 -19.38 -8.47 33.24
C MET A 227 -20.61 -7.96 33.99
N ASP A 228 -21.70 -8.74 34.01
CA ASP A 228 -22.95 -8.34 34.67
C ASP A 228 -22.75 -8.20 36.19
N GLY A 229 -22.03 -9.14 36.82
CA GLY A 229 -21.74 -9.08 38.26
C GLY A 229 -20.85 -7.90 38.66
N ILE A 230 -19.91 -7.50 37.82
CA ILE A 230 -19.08 -6.30 38.04
C ILE A 230 -19.93 -5.03 37.92
N ALA A 231 -20.75 -4.94 36.86
CA ALA A 231 -21.61 -3.79 36.64
C ALA A 231 -22.65 -3.62 37.78
N GLU A 232 -23.17 -4.72 38.32
CA GLU A 232 -24.07 -4.70 39.47
C GLU A 232 -23.36 -4.27 40.75
N GLY A 233 -22.20 -4.88 41.07
CA GLY A 233 -21.42 -4.51 42.26
C GLY A 233 -20.97 -3.05 42.27
N ASN A 234 -20.63 -2.48 41.11
CA ASN A 234 -20.28 -1.07 40.99
C ASN A 234 -21.49 -0.14 41.21
N ARG A 235 -22.71 -0.54 40.86
CA ARG A 235 -23.93 0.24 41.16
C ARG A 235 -24.22 0.25 42.65
N THR A 236 -24.14 -0.91 43.31
CA THR A 236 -24.41 -1.04 44.75
C THR A 236 -23.40 -0.27 45.62
N ASN A 237 -22.16 -0.09 45.15
CA ASN A 237 -21.13 0.66 45.88
C ASN A 237 -21.22 2.20 45.69
N VAL A 238 -22.04 2.68 44.75
CA VAL A 238 -22.23 4.11 44.47
C VAL A 238 -23.51 4.66 45.14
N GLU A 239 -24.45 3.77 45.52
CA GLU A 239 -25.60 4.07 46.40
C GLU A 239 -25.23 4.05 47.88
#